data_AF-A0A9E5H6L5-F1
#
_entry.id   AF-A0A9E5H6L5-F1
#
_cell.length_a   1.000
_cell.length_b   1.000
_cell.length_c   1.000
_cell.angle_alpha   90.00
_cell.angle_beta   90.00
_cell.angle_gamma   90.00
#
_symmetry.space_group_name_H-M   'P 1'
#
loop_
_entity.id
_entity.type
_entity.pdbx_description
1 polymer ?
#
loop_
_entity_poly.entity_id
_entity_poly.type
_entity_poly.pdbx_seq_one_letter_code
_entity_poly.pdbx_strand_id
1 'polypeptide(L)' 'MPPFKTKDSSLTKTILSKIKLARFQKGYSQQNMASELDISQNAYHKIEKGVTKLTLEHFLNICSILEEKPHTFFD' A
#
# COMPACT_ATOMS: atom_id res chain seq x y z
N MET A 1 18.65 20.16 13.64
CA MET A 1 17.55 20.05 12.65
C MET A 1 16.53 19.08 13.24
N PRO A 2 15.37 19.55 13.71
CA PRO A 2 14.38 18.67 14.32
C PRO A 2 13.82 17.72 13.26
N PRO A 3 13.51 16.46 13.60
CA PRO A 3 12.77 15.60 12.69
C PRO A 3 11.44 16.30 12.38
N PHE A 4 11.10 16.42 11.09
CA PHE A 4 9.78 16.83 10.67
C PHE A 4 8.77 15.90 11.37
N LYS A 5 8.05 16.42 12.37
CA LYS A 5 6.90 15.72 12.94
C LYS A 5 5.85 15.67 11.84
N THR A 6 5.80 14.55 11.12
CA THR A 6 4.76 14.31 10.12
C THR A 6 3.44 14.10 10.84
N LYS A 7 2.41 14.82 10.38
CA LYS A 7 1.00 14.54 10.64
C LYS A 7 0.67 13.13 10.13
N ASP A 8 1.06 12.09 10.87
CA ASP A 8 0.54 10.76 10.63
C ASP A 8 -0.93 10.76 11.03
N SER A 9 -1.83 10.32 10.13
CA SER A 9 -3.01 9.47 10.47
C SER A 9 -4.15 9.45 9.43
N SER A 10 -4.27 10.40 8.48
CA SER A 10 -5.43 10.41 7.54
C SER A 10 -5.10 9.96 6.10
N LEU A 11 -4.20 10.66 5.40
CA LEU A 11 -3.93 10.40 3.98
C LEU A 11 -3.46 8.97 3.68
N THR A 12 -2.48 8.47 4.44
CA THR A 12 -1.97 7.10 4.26
C THR A 12 -3.06 6.05 4.48
N LYS A 13 -4.00 6.28 5.40
CA LYS A 13 -5.13 5.36 5.59
C LYS A 13 -6.07 5.38 4.39
N THR A 14 -6.33 6.54 3.79
CA THR A 14 -7.12 6.65 2.56
C THR A 14 -6.45 5.91 1.41
N ILE A 15 -5.14 6.11 1.22
CA ILE A 15 -4.36 5.41 0.18
C ILE A 15 -4.41 3.89 0.40
N LEU A 16 -4.14 3.40 1.62
CA LEU A 16 -4.18 1.97 1.94
C LEU A 16 -5.58 1.37 1.73
N SER A 17 -6.63 2.14 2.03
CA SER A 17 -8.02 1.72 1.78
C SER A 17 -8.32 1.61 0.29
N LYS A 18 -7.85 2.56 -0.52
CA LYS A 18 -7.96 2.52 -1.99
C LYS A 18 -7.16 1.35 -2.59
N ILE A 19 -5.94 1.10 -2.12
CA ILE A 19 -5.14 -0.08 -2.50
C ILE A 19 -5.90 -1.37 -2.21
N LYS A 20 -6.45 -1.51 -1.00
CA LYS A 20 -7.24 -2.67 -0.62
C LYS A 20 -8.45 -2.88 -1.53
N LEU A 21 -9.15 -1.79 -1.88
CA LEU A 21 -10.29 -1.84 -2.80
C LEU A 21 -9.87 -2.28 -4.21
N ALA A 22 -8.84 -1.65 -4.77
CA ALA A 22 -8.31 -1.98 -6.09
C ALA A 22 -7.84 -3.45 -6.16
N ARG A 23 -7.18 -3.93 -5.10
CA ARG A 23 -6.79 -5.34 -4.96
C ARG A 23 -7.99 -6.28 -5.08
N PHE A 24 -9.10 -5.99 -4.39
CA PHE A 24 -10.31 -6.81 -4.48
C PHE A 24 -10.98 -6.73 -5.85
N GLN A 25 -11.03 -5.54 -6.47
CA GLN A 25 -11.59 -5.35 -7.81
C GLN A 25 -10.84 -6.17 -8.87
N LYS A 26 -9.52 -6.31 -8.71
CA LYS A 26 -8.66 -7.12 -9.59
C LYS A 26 -8.59 -8.60 -9.20
N GLY A 27 -9.30 -9.02 -8.14
CA GLY A 27 -9.32 -10.43 -7.71
C GLY A 27 -8.04 -10.91 -7.02
N TYR A 28 -7.14 -10.00 -6.63
CA TYR A 28 -5.91 -10.36 -5.95
C TYR A 28 -6.15 -10.72 -4.48
N SER A 29 -5.56 -11.83 -4.02
CA SER A 29 -5.45 -12.11 -2.59
C SER A 29 -4.26 -11.37 -1.96
N GLN A 30 -4.21 -11.31 -0.62
CA GLN A 30 -3.02 -10.79 0.08
C GLN A 30 -1.77 -11.65 -0.20
N GLN A 31 -1.95 -12.96 -0.44
CA GLN A 31 -0.85 -13.85 -0.80
C GLN A 31 -0.32 -13.53 -2.20
N ASN A 32 -1.19 -13.26 -3.18
CA ASN A 32 -0.75 -12.88 -4.53
C ASN A 32 0.09 -11.61 -4.50
N MET A 33 -0.40 -10.55 -3.83
CA MET A 33 0.36 -9.29 -3.71
C MET A 33 1.71 -9.48 -3.01
N ALA A 34 1.75 -10.30 -1.98
CA ALA A 34 2.97 -10.56 -1.24
C ALA A 34 4.01 -11.31 -2.09
N SER A 35 3.56 -12.30 -2.87
CA SER A 35 4.42 -13.01 -3.82
C SER A 35 5.00 -12.09 -4.89
N GLU A 36 4.19 -11.20 -5.48
CA GLU A 36 4.66 -10.23 -6.48
C GLU A 36 5.61 -9.18 -5.91
N LEU A 37 5.50 -8.87 -4.61
CA LEU A 37 6.38 -7.96 -3.90
C LEU A 37 7.63 -8.64 -3.29
N ASP A 38 7.77 -9.96 -3.44
CA ASP A 38 8.80 -10.77 -2.78
C ASP A 38 8.87 -10.57 -1.25
N ILE A 39 7.69 -10.51 -0.60
CA ILE A 39 7.56 -10.41 0.85
C ILE A 39 6.62 -11.49 1.40
N SER A 40 6.65 -11.71 2.72
CA SER A 40 5.68 -12.59 3.35
C SER A 40 4.26 -12.01 3.29
N GLN A 41 3.24 -12.87 3.22
CA GLN A 41 1.84 -12.44 3.27
C GLN A 41 1.52 -11.63 4.54
N ASN A 42 2.13 -11.98 5.67
CA ASN A 42 1.99 -11.22 6.91
C ASN A 42 2.60 -9.81 6.82
N ALA A 43 3.73 -9.66 6.11
CA ALA A 43 4.32 -8.35 5.86
C ALA A 43 3.37 -7.48 5.02
N TYR A 44 2.84 -8.03 3.92
CA TYR A 44 1.83 -7.33 3.12
C TYR A 44 0.58 -6.99 3.94
N HIS A 45 0.08 -7.92 4.77
CA HIS A 45 -1.07 -7.70 5.65
C HIS A 45 -0.85 -6.51 6.60
N LYS A 46 0.34 -6.41 7.21
CA LYS A 46 0.71 -5.31 8.10
C LYS A 46 0.84 -3.98 7.36
N ILE A 47 1.34 -3.99 6.12
CA ILE A 47 1.36 -2.81 5.25
C ILE A 47 -0.08 -2.37 4.93
N GLU A 48 -0.94 -3.28 4.44
CA GLU A 48 -2.33 -2.98 4.07
C GLU A 48 -3.16 -2.46 5.25
N LYS A 49 -2.88 -2.93 6.47
CA LYS A 49 -3.49 -2.41 7.71
C LYS A 49 -2.86 -1.12 8.23
N GLY A 50 -1.75 -0.66 7.67
CA GLY A 50 -1.00 0.51 8.13
C GLY A 50 -0.25 0.30 9.46
N VAL A 51 -0.05 -0.95 9.87
CA VAL A 51 0.79 -1.31 11.03
C VAL A 51 2.26 -1.12 10.68
N THR A 52 2.65 -1.54 9.47
CA THR A 52 3.97 -1.26 8.90
C THR A 52 3.85 -0.07 7.97
N LYS A 53 4.82 0.85 8.04
CA LYS A 53 4.86 2.04 7.18
C LYS A 53 4.90 1.63 5.70
N LEU A 54 3.99 2.20 4.91
CA LEU A 54 4.04 2.11 3.46
C LEU A 54 5.22 2.96 2.96
N THR A 55 6.25 2.30 2.43
CA THR A 55 7.37 2.98 1.78
C THR A 55 6.97 3.40 0.37
N LEU A 56 7.68 4.38 -0.20
CA LEU A 56 7.45 4.80 -1.58
C LEU A 56 7.70 3.65 -2.56
N GLU A 57 8.75 2.86 -2.33
CA GLU A 57 9.10 1.70 -3.15
C GLU A 57 7.97 0.66 -3.18
N HIS A 58 7.48 0.22 -2.02
CA HIS A 58 6.34 -0.70 -1.95
C HIS A 58 5.09 -0.10 -2.60
N PHE A 59 4.84 1.20 -2.41
CA PHE A 59 3.69 1.86 -3.02
C PHE A 59 3.77 1.84 -4.56
N LEU A 60 4.92 2.16 -5.14
CA LEU A 60 5.11 2.14 -6.59
C LEU A 60 5.00 0.71 -7.14
N ASN A 61 5.59 -0.28 -6.45
CA ASN A 61 5.47 -1.68 -6.87
C ASN A 61 4.03 -2.18 -6.79
N ILE A 62 3.28 -1.82 -5.72
CA ILE A 62 1.84 -2.11 -5.61
C ILE A 62 1.07 -1.48 -6.77
N CYS A 63 1.37 -0.23 -7.14
CA CYS A 63 0.75 0.42 -8.29
C CYS A 63 1.01 -0.36 -9.58
N SER A 64 2.24 -0.84 -9.79
CA SER A 64 2.59 -1.67 -10.94
C SER A 64 1.83 -3.00 -10.97
N ILE A 65 1.75 -3.71 -9.84
CA ILE A 65 1.01 -5.00 -9.72
C ILE A 65 -0.49 -4.81 -9.98
N LEU A 66 -1.03 -3.70 -9.47
CA LEU A 66 -2.42 -3.33 -9.69
C LEU A 66 -2.62 -2.67 -11.06
N GLU A 67 -1.59 -2.47 -11.88
CA GLU A 67 -1.65 -1.75 -13.16
C GLU A 67 -2.37 -0.40 -13.06
N GLU A 68 -2.20 0.28 -11.93
CA GLU A 68 -2.82 1.57 -11.63
C GLU A 68 -1.75 2.66 -11.59
N LYS A 69 -2.09 3.89 -11.98
CA LYS A 69 -1.15 5.01 -11.90
C LYS A 69 -1.13 5.54 -10.46
N PRO A 70 0.03 5.93 -9.90
CA PRO A 70 0.11 6.38 -8.51
C PRO A 70 -0.90 7.48 -8.12
N HIS A 71 -1.18 8.43 -9.03
CA HIS A 71 -2.11 9.53 -8.77
C HIS A 71 -3.57 9.07 -8.54
N THR A 72 -3.97 7.88 -8.99
CA THR A 72 -5.34 7.37 -8.78
C THR A 72 -5.64 7.09 -7.31
N PHE A 73 -4.61 6.89 -6.50
CA PHE A 73 -4.72 6.65 -5.06
C PHE A 73 -4.76 7.93 -4.23
N PHE A 74 -4.51 9.09 -4.83
CA PHE A 74 -4.63 10.40 -4.17
C PHE A 74 -5.95 11.07 -4.56
N ASP A 75 -6.47 11.90 -3.66
CA ASP A 75 -7.57 12.82 -3.95
C ASP A 75 -7.01 14.18 -4.38
#